data_AF-A0A376K033-F1
#
_entry.id   AF-A0A376K033-F1
#
_cell.length_a   1.000
_cell.length_b   1.000
_cell.length_c   1.000
_cell.angle_alpha   90.00
_cell.angle_beta   90.00
_cell.angle_gamma   90.00
#
_symmetry.space_group_name_H-M   'P 1'
#
loop_
_entity.id
_entity.type
_entity.pdbx_description
1 polymer ?
#
loop_
_entity_poly.entity_id
_entity_poly.type
_entity_poly.pdbx_seq_one_letter_code
_entity_poly.pdbx_strand_id
1 'polypeptide(L)'
;MLLQSSAKQIKRRGCAVIKGHFPREQALGWDQSMLDYLDRNRFDEVYKGPGDNFFGTLSASRPEIYPIYWSQAQMQARQSEEMANVQSFLNRLWTFESDGKQWFNPGCERHLP
;
A
#
# COMPACT_ATOMS: atom_id res chain seq x y z
N MET A 1 -21.00 -2.74 -7.07
CA MET A 1 -21.95 -2.93 -5.96
C MET A 1 -21.53 -4.18 -5.17
N LEU A 2 -20.90 -4.04 -4.00
CA LEU A 2 -20.55 -5.19 -3.14
C LEU A 2 -21.81 -5.65 -2.40
N LEU A 3 -22.11 -6.96 -2.41
CA LEU A 3 -23.24 -7.50 -1.64
C LEU A 3 -23.00 -7.30 -0.13
N GLN A 4 -24.06 -6.98 0.62
CA GLN A 4 -24.06 -6.87 2.10
C GLN A 4 -23.46 -8.11 2.80
N SER A 5 -23.57 -9.29 2.20
CA SER A 5 -22.93 -10.53 2.68
C SER A 5 -21.40 -10.42 2.76
N SER A 6 -20.79 -9.69 1.84
CA SER A 6 -19.33 -9.51 1.75
C SER A 6 -18.81 -8.68 2.91
N ALA A 7 -19.47 -7.59 3.29
CA ALA A 7 -19.05 -6.76 4.42
C ALA A 7 -19.08 -7.52 5.76
N LYS A 8 -20.11 -8.33 5.99
CA LYS A 8 -20.20 -9.19 7.20
C LYS A 8 -19.08 -10.24 7.22
N GLN A 9 -18.74 -10.82 6.07
CA GLN A 9 -17.62 -11.75 5.96
C GLN A 9 -16.29 -11.08 6.26
N ILE A 10 -16.05 -9.88 5.71
CA ILE A 10 -14.82 -9.13 6.00
C ILE A 10 -14.71 -8.83 7.49
N LYS A 11 -15.77 -8.31 8.14
CA LYS A 11 -15.77 -8.06 9.59
C LYS A 11 -15.56 -9.34 10.41
N ARG A 12 -16.09 -10.49 9.96
CA ARG A 12 -15.89 -11.80 10.61
C ARG A 12 -14.48 -12.35 10.42
N ARG A 13 -13.85 -12.13 9.27
CA ARG A 13 -12.55 -12.73 8.90
C ARG A 13 -11.35 -11.81 9.17
N GLY A 14 -11.57 -10.51 9.25
CA GLY A 14 -10.52 -9.51 9.45
C GLY A 14 -9.66 -9.25 8.21
N CYS A 15 -10.01 -9.79 7.04
CA CYS A 15 -9.24 -9.62 5.81
C CYS A 15 -10.12 -9.70 4.55
N ALA A 16 -9.59 -9.19 3.44
CA ALA A 16 -10.21 -9.22 2.11
C ALA A 16 -9.14 -9.25 1.01
N VAL A 17 -9.46 -9.86 -0.12
CA VAL A 17 -8.69 -9.73 -1.37
C VAL A 17 -9.52 -8.93 -2.36
N ILE A 18 -8.96 -7.83 -2.87
CA ILE A 18 -9.60 -7.00 -3.89
C ILE A 18 -8.99 -7.36 -5.24
N LYS A 19 -9.72 -8.16 -6.01
CA LYS A 19 -9.27 -8.61 -7.33
C LYS A 19 -9.37 -7.46 -8.33
N GLY A 20 -8.32 -7.26 -9.13
CA GLY A 20 -8.27 -6.21 -10.13
C GLY A 20 -8.30 -4.81 -9.51
N HIS A 21 -7.71 -4.63 -8.32
CA HIS A 21 -7.59 -3.30 -7.70
C HIS A 21 -6.86 -2.33 -8.63
N PHE A 22 -5.83 -2.82 -9.30
CA PHE A 22 -5.20 -2.13 -10.43
C PHE A 22 -5.20 -3.05 -11.66
N PRO A 23 -5.28 -2.50 -12.88
CA PRO A 23 -4.99 -3.21 -14.12
C PRO A 23 -3.63 -3.91 -14.04
N ARG A 24 -3.55 -5.15 -14.55
CA ARG A 24 -2.32 -5.95 -14.51
C ARG A 24 -1.14 -5.25 -15.18
N GLU A 25 -1.37 -4.61 -16.32
CA GLU A 25 -0.34 -3.90 -17.06
C GLU A 25 0.20 -2.70 -16.29
N GLN A 26 -0.65 -1.96 -15.59
CA GLN A 26 -0.24 -0.85 -14.73
C GLN A 26 0.63 -1.33 -13.57
N ALA A 27 0.24 -2.44 -12.92
CA ALA A 27 1.03 -3.01 -11.83
C ALA A 27 2.42 -3.47 -12.30
N LEU A 28 2.51 -4.11 -13.47
CA LEU A 28 3.79 -4.50 -14.07
C LEU A 28 4.63 -3.29 -14.51
N GLY A 29 3.98 -2.24 -15.03
CA GLY A 29 4.67 -1.00 -15.38
C GLY A 29 5.26 -0.28 -14.16
N TRP A 30 4.54 -0.29 -13.03
CA TRP A 30 5.05 0.23 -11.77
C TRP A 30 6.23 -0.59 -11.22
N ASP A 31 6.17 -1.92 -11.34
CA ASP A 31 7.27 -2.80 -10.96
C ASP A 31 8.54 -2.47 -11.77
N GLN A 32 8.42 -2.40 -13.10
CA GLN A 32 9.55 -2.02 -13.96
C GLN A 32 10.06 -0.61 -13.64
N SER A 33 9.16 0.37 -13.45
CA SER A 33 9.55 1.74 -13.09
C SER A 33 10.29 1.80 -11.74
N MET A 34 9.99 0.89 -10.81
CA MET A 34 10.70 0.80 -9.54
C MET A 34 12.12 0.26 -9.73
N LEU A 35 12.30 -0.76 -10.57
CA LEU A 35 13.62 -1.27 -10.96
C LEU A 35 14.46 -0.17 -11.63
N ASP A 36 13.90 0.52 -12.62
CA ASP A 36 14.58 1.61 -13.32
C ASP A 36 14.97 2.75 -12.36
N TYR A 37 14.13 3.04 -11.37
CA TYR A 37 14.41 4.04 -10.34
C TYR A 37 15.59 3.61 -9.45
N LEU A 38 15.67 2.34 -9.05
CA LEU A 38 16.78 1.81 -8.26
C LEU A 38 18.10 1.89 -9.05
N ASP A 39 18.08 1.46 -10.31
CA ASP A 39 19.23 1.45 -11.20
C ASP A 39 19.74 2.87 -11.47
N ARG A 40 18.84 3.80 -11.81
CA ARG A 40 19.17 5.21 -12.06
C ARG A 40 19.85 5.87 -10.86
N ASN A 41 19.48 5.46 -9.65
CA ASN A 41 20.04 5.99 -8.41
C ASN A 41 21.22 5.16 -7.87
N ARG A 42 21.70 4.16 -8.62
CA ARG A 42 22.80 3.26 -8.24
C ARG A 42 22.57 2.66 -6.85
N PHE A 43 21.34 2.21 -6.60
CA PHE A 43 20.94 1.74 -5.28
C PHE A 43 21.87 0.63 -4.76
N ASP A 44 22.24 -0.32 -5.61
CA ASP A 44 23.12 -1.43 -5.25
C ASP A 44 24.53 -0.97 -4.81
N GLU A 45 25.00 0.22 -5.22
CA GLU A 45 26.27 0.80 -4.79
C GLU A 45 26.16 1.59 -3.48
N VAL A 46 25.01 2.23 -3.26
CA VAL A 46 24.78 3.13 -2.13
C VAL A 46 24.24 2.39 -0.90
N TYR A 47 23.50 1.31 -1.13
CA TYR A 47 22.89 0.52 -0.08
C TYR A 47 23.94 -0.33 0.64
N LYS A 48 24.17 -0.02 1.91
CA LYS A 48 25.18 -0.68 2.75
C LYS A 48 24.60 -1.80 3.62
N GLY A 49 23.42 -2.30 3.27
CA GLY A 49 22.63 -3.18 4.11
C GLY A 49 21.71 -2.42 5.06
N PRO A 50 20.89 -3.14 5.82
CA PRO A 50 19.95 -2.53 6.76
C PRO A 50 20.72 -1.78 7.87
N GLY A 51 20.18 -0.63 8.30
CA GLY A 51 20.72 0.12 9.44
C GLY A 51 20.48 -0.56 10.80
N ASP A 52 19.82 -1.73 10.77
CA ASP A 52 19.48 -2.59 11.89
C ASP A 52 19.66 -4.07 11.52
N ASN A 53 19.80 -4.95 12.51
CA ASN A 53 19.97 -6.40 12.29
C ASN A 53 18.63 -7.14 12.14
N PHE A 54 17.63 -6.55 11.47
CA PHE A 54 16.29 -7.16 11.41
C PHE A 54 16.24 -8.44 10.55
N PHE A 55 17.17 -8.59 9.58
CA PHE A 55 17.23 -9.73 8.64
C PHE A 55 18.61 -10.41 8.59
N GLY A 56 19.34 -10.42 9.71
CA GLY A 56 20.76 -10.81 9.78
C GLY A 56 21.15 -12.25 9.34
N THR A 57 20.20 -13.07 8.91
CA THR A 57 20.43 -14.45 8.43
C THR A 57 20.30 -14.64 6.91
N LEU A 58 19.92 -13.61 6.16
CA LEU A 58 19.66 -13.73 4.72
C LEU A 58 20.87 -13.27 3.90
N SER A 59 21.61 -14.25 3.39
CA SER A 59 22.66 -14.07 2.40
C SER A 59 22.06 -13.82 1.02
N ALA A 60 21.47 -12.64 0.81
CA ALA A 60 20.97 -12.23 -0.50
C ALA A 60 21.72 -10.97 -0.96
N SER A 61 22.21 -11.01 -2.21
CA SER A 61 22.80 -9.86 -2.91
C SER A 61 21.82 -8.72 -3.17
N ARG A 62 20.52 -8.93 -2.85
CA ARG A 62 19.43 -7.94 -2.96
C ARG A 62 18.59 -7.99 -1.68
N PRO A 63 18.20 -6.85 -1.11
CA PRO A 63 17.38 -6.83 0.09
C PRO A 63 15.96 -7.34 -0.20
N GLU A 64 15.36 -8.05 0.75
CA GLU A 64 13.94 -8.44 0.68
C GLU A 64 13.02 -7.24 0.87
N ILE A 65 13.49 -6.20 1.57
CA ILE A 65 12.77 -4.94 1.79
C ILE A 65 13.65 -3.78 1.34
N TYR A 66 13.16 -3.04 0.33
CA TYR A 66 13.83 -1.84 -0.18
C TYR A 66 13.42 -0.62 0.65
N PRO A 67 14.36 0.10 1.31
CA PRO A 67 14.06 1.32 2.07
C PRO A 67 13.86 2.54 1.16
N ILE A 68 13.02 2.41 0.14
CA ILE A 68 12.65 3.45 -0.81
C ILE A 68 11.20 3.84 -0.56
N TYR A 69 10.94 5.14 -0.44
CA TYR A 69 9.64 5.65 -0.01
C TYR A 69 8.93 6.51 -1.05
N TRP A 70 9.65 7.06 -2.02
CA TRP A 70 9.19 8.17 -2.87
C TRP A 70 9.30 7.89 -4.37
N SER A 71 9.39 6.62 -4.79
CA SER A 71 9.33 6.30 -6.22
C SER A 71 8.00 6.77 -6.82
N GLN A 72 8.00 7.15 -8.10
CA GLN A 72 6.77 7.59 -8.77
C GLN A 72 5.68 6.51 -8.71
N ALA A 73 6.05 5.24 -8.90
CA ALA A 73 5.16 4.09 -8.74
C ALA A 73 4.45 4.08 -7.37
N GLN A 74 5.20 4.25 -6.27
CA GLN A 74 4.62 4.30 -4.92
C GLN A 74 3.68 5.49 -4.73
N MET A 75 4.09 6.68 -5.19
CA MET A 75 3.31 7.90 -5.00
C MET A 75 2.02 7.88 -5.81
N GLN A 76 2.08 7.44 -7.07
CA GLN A 76 0.91 7.29 -7.93
C GLN A 76 -0.08 6.26 -7.37
N ALA A 77 0.41 5.09 -6.93
CA ALA A 77 -0.45 4.07 -6.34
C ALA A 77 -1.15 4.59 -5.07
N ARG A 78 -0.43 5.32 -4.20
CA ARG A 78 -0.98 5.91 -2.97
C ARG A 78 -2.03 6.99 -3.21
N GLN A 79 -1.88 7.79 -4.27
CA GLN A 79 -2.76 8.92 -4.57
C GLN A 79 -3.85 8.59 -5.61
N SER A 80 -3.90 7.33 -6.07
CA SER A 80 -4.86 6.88 -7.07
C SER A 80 -6.30 6.87 -6.56
N GLU A 81 -7.26 7.14 -7.44
CA GLU A 81 -8.69 7.11 -7.11
C GLU A 81 -9.13 5.70 -6.67
N GLU A 82 -8.56 4.65 -7.29
CA GLU A 82 -8.82 3.26 -6.95
C GLU A 82 -8.39 2.94 -5.51
N MET A 83 -7.25 3.47 -5.07
CA MET A 83 -6.80 3.36 -3.68
C MET A 83 -7.72 4.11 -2.74
N ALA A 84 -8.08 5.36 -3.07
CA ALA A 84 -9.01 6.19 -2.29
C ALA A 84 -10.35 5.50 -2.04
N ASN A 85 -10.92 4.92 -3.10
CA ASN A 85 -12.19 4.22 -3.05
C ASN A 85 -12.12 2.98 -2.15
N VAL A 86 -11.05 2.20 -2.25
CA VAL A 86 -10.85 1.01 -1.41
C VAL A 86 -10.61 1.38 0.05
N GLN A 87 -9.74 2.36 0.32
CA GLN A 87 -9.47 2.81 1.67
C GLN A 87 -10.75 3.35 2.32
N SER A 88 -11.52 4.19 1.62
CA SER A 88 -12.77 4.68 2.15
C SER A 88 -13.77 3.56 2.43
N PHE A 89 -13.90 2.59 1.52
CA PHE A 89 -14.74 1.42 1.72
C PHE A 89 -14.36 0.63 2.98
N LEU A 90 -13.08 0.31 3.16
CA LEU A 90 -12.59 -0.46 4.32
C LEU A 90 -12.72 0.32 5.63
N ASN A 91 -12.44 1.63 5.61
CA ASN A 91 -12.60 2.51 6.75
C ASN A 91 -14.04 2.55 7.26
N ARG A 92 -15.04 2.49 6.36
CA ARG A 92 -16.46 2.45 6.72
C ARG A 92 -16.92 1.13 7.34
N LEU A 93 -16.09 0.09 7.37
CA LEU A 93 -16.42 -1.17 8.07
C LEU A 93 -16.27 -1.05 9.60
N TRP A 94 -15.48 -0.08 10.06
CA TRP A 94 -15.33 0.26 11.46
C TRP A 94 -16.49 1.11 11.96
N THR A 95 -16.76 1.03 13.26
CA THR A 95 -17.61 2.00 13.94
C THR A 95 -16.80 3.28 14.15
N PHE A 96 -16.89 4.22 13.19
CA PHE A 96 -16.14 5.48 13.23
C PHE A 96 -16.88 6.61 13.97
N GLU A 97 -18.14 6.38 14.35
CA GLU A 97 -18.96 7.27 15.17
C GLU A 97 -19.56 6.50 16.35
N SER A 98 -19.42 7.04 17.56
CA SER A 98 -20.08 6.55 18.76
C SER A 98 -20.26 7.70 19.75
N ASP A 99 -21.31 7.65 20.58
CA ASP A 99 -21.52 8.61 21.68
C ASP A 99 -21.52 10.09 21.22
N GLY A 100 -22.04 10.34 20.02
CA GLY A 100 -22.07 11.68 19.41
C GLY A 100 -20.70 12.20 18.93
N LYS A 101 -19.65 11.37 18.95
CA LYS A 101 -18.30 11.71 18.50
C LYS A 101 -17.91 10.91 17.26
N GLN A 102 -17.36 11.61 16.28
CA GLN A 102 -16.67 11.01 15.14
C GLN A 102 -15.16 10.84 15.47
N TRP A 103 -14.67 9.60 15.47
CA TRP A 103 -13.30 9.25 15.82
C TRP A 103 -12.30 9.49 14.68
N PHE A 104 -12.75 9.30 13.44
CA PHE A 104 -11.99 9.63 12.24
C PHE A 104 -12.93 9.86 11.06
N ASN A 105 -12.43 10.52 10.01
CA ASN A 105 -13.18 10.68 8.75
C ASN A 105 -12.92 9.46 7.84
N PRO A 106 -13.91 8.59 7.60
CA PRO A 106 -13.72 7.40 6.78
C PRO A 106 -13.61 7.70 5.28
N GLY A 107 -13.84 8.94 4.85
CA GLY A 107 -13.66 9.39 3.47
C GLY A 107 -12.42 10.27 3.24
N CYS A 108 -11.65 10.59 4.29
CA CYS A 108 -10.47 11.42 4.15
C CYS A 108 -9.26 10.56 3.79
N GLU A 109 -8.77 10.70 2.56
CA GLU A 109 -7.35 10.50 2.27
C GLU A 109 -6.63 11.82 2.51
N ARG A 110 -5.58 11.80 3.33
CA ARG A 110 -4.66 12.94 3.38
C ARG A 110 -3.97 13.02 2.03
N HIS A 111 -4.35 14.00 1.21
CA HIS A 111 -3.51 14.45 0.11
C HIS A 111 -2.17 14.85 0.73
N LEU A 112 -1.12 14.08 0.46
CA LEU A 112 0.23 14.53 0.78
C LEU A 112 0.45 15.83 -0.03
N PRO A 113 0.96 16.90 0.60
CA PRO A 113 1.19 18.17 -0.08
C PRO A 113 2.12 18.03 -1.30
#